data_AF-A0A2M8P629-F1
#
_entry.id   AF-A0A2M8P629-F1
#
_cell.length_a   1.000
_cell.length_b   1.000
_cell.length_c   1.000
_cell.angle_alpha   90.00
_cell.angle_beta   90.00
_cell.angle_gamma   90.00
#
_symmetry.space_group_name_H-M   'P 1'
#
loop_
_entity.id
_entity.type
_entity.pdbx_description
1 polymer ?
#
loop_
_entity_poly.entity_id
_entity_poly.type
_entity_poly.pdbx_seq_one_letter_code
_entity_poly.pdbx_strand_id
1 'polypeptide(L)'
;TTNTDRTNYFETVPANQLEKMLWLESDRMGYLLNAVTQEKFEVQRETVKNERGQRVDNQPYGRLGELVDAALYPEGHPYSWQTIGYIEDLNRVNVNDLKAFFLRWYGPNNATLTIGG
;
A
#
# COMPACT_ATOMS: atom_id res chain seq x y z
N THR A 1 4.12 -5.88 3.18
CA THR A 1 3.96 -6.20 1.75
C THR A 1 2.53 -5.91 1.34
N THR A 2 2.30 -5.58 0.07
CA THR A 2 0.96 -5.28 -0.46
C THR A 2 0.74 -6.08 -1.73
N ASN A 3 -0.46 -6.60 -1.92
CA ASN A 3 -0.90 -7.22 -3.17
C ASN A 3 -2.30 -6.68 -3.55
N THR A 4 -2.97 -7.35 -4.49
CA THR A 4 -4.30 -6.99 -4.98
C THR A 4 -5.39 -6.92 -3.91
N ASP A 5 -5.26 -7.68 -2.82
CA ASP A 5 -6.36 -7.89 -1.88
C ASP A 5 -6.01 -7.60 -0.41
N ARG A 6 -4.72 -7.49 -0.07
CA ARG A 6 -4.28 -7.29 1.31
C ARG A 6 -2.97 -6.53 1.43
N THR A 7 -2.83 -5.88 2.58
CA THR A 7 -1.55 -5.37 3.08
C THR A 7 -1.18 -6.11 4.35
N ASN A 8 0.02 -6.67 4.39
CA ASN A 8 0.58 -7.35 5.55
C ASN A 8 1.71 -6.51 6.15
N TYR A 9 1.56 -6.14 7.42
CA TYR A 9 2.65 -5.66 8.28
C TYR A 9 3.07 -6.83 9.18
N PHE A 10 4.36 -7.13 9.24
CA PHE A 10 4.87 -8.24 10.04
C PHE A 10 6.28 -7.95 10.52
N GLU A 11 6.59 -8.49 11.69
CA GLU A 11 7.84 -8.24 12.41
C GLU A 11 8.26 -9.53 13.12
N THR A 12 9.56 -9.78 13.18
CA THR A 12 10.13 -10.85 14.00
C THR A 12 10.96 -10.22 15.10
N VAL A 13 10.53 -10.39 16.35
CA VAL A 13 11.17 -9.75 17.52
C VAL A 13 11.39 -10.75 18.66
N PRO A 14 12.33 -10.47 19.58
CA PRO A 14 12.43 -11.21 20.84
C PRO A 14 11.12 -11.14 21.64
N ALA A 15 10.78 -12.21 22.36
CA ALA A 15 9.52 -12.31 23.11
C ALA A 15 9.30 -11.16 24.11
N ASN A 16 10.39 -10.64 24.71
CA ASN A 16 10.33 -9.51 25.64
C ASN A 16 10.04 -8.14 24.97
N GLN A 17 9.95 -8.08 23.65
CA GLN A 17 9.57 -6.88 22.89
C GLN A 17 8.15 -6.96 22.31
N LEU A 18 7.42 -8.06 22.54
CA LEU A 18 6.09 -8.27 21.97
C LEU A 18 5.13 -7.11 22.27
N GLU A 19 5.05 -6.69 23.54
CA GLU A 19 4.19 -5.57 23.96
C GLU A 19 4.49 -4.29 23.18
N LYS A 20 5.77 -4.01 22.95
CA LYS A 20 6.20 -2.81 22.22
C LYS A 20 5.78 -2.87 20.75
N MET A 21 5.88 -4.03 20.11
CA MET A 21 5.45 -4.18 18.71
C MET A 21 3.93 -4.06 18.57
N LEU A 22 3.17 -4.69 19.48
CA LEU A 22 1.72 -4.52 19.51
C LEU A 22 1.30 -3.07 19.73
N TRP A 23 2.03 -2.33 20.57
CA TRP A 23 1.81 -0.90 20.76
C TRP A 23 2.08 -0.09 19.49
N LEU A 24 3.19 -0.35 18.79
CA LEU A 24 3.53 0.34 17.53
C LEU A 24 2.51 0.06 16.42
N GLU A 25 2.05 -1.17 16.27
CA GLU A 25 1.05 -1.52 15.25
C GLU A 25 -0.34 -0.96 15.60
N SER A 26 -0.69 -0.90 16.89
CA SER A 26 -1.88 -0.18 17.33
C SER A 26 -1.80 1.32 17.02
N ASP A 27 -0.63 1.94 17.19
CA ASP A 27 -0.42 3.35 16.87
C ASP A 27 -0.56 3.60 15.35
N ARG A 28 0.05 2.74 14.53
CA ARG A 28 -0.07 2.77 13.07
C ARG A 28 -1.53 2.69 12.62
N MET A 29 -2.32 1.79 13.21
CA MET A 29 -3.72 1.63 12.83
C MET A 29 -4.61 2.78 13.34
N GLY A 30 -4.35 3.27 14.55
CA GLY A 30 -5.23 4.25 15.21
C GLY A 30 -4.91 5.72 14.91
N TYR A 31 -3.64 6.07 14.72
CA TYR A 31 -3.17 7.46 14.80
C TYR A 31 -2.34 7.93 13.60
N LEU A 32 -2.03 7.04 12.64
CA LEU A 32 -1.19 7.39 11.48
C LEU A 32 -1.69 8.64 10.74
N LEU A 33 -3.00 8.80 10.57
CA LEU A 33 -3.58 9.93 9.82
C LEU A 33 -3.22 11.30 10.41
N ASN A 34 -2.97 11.39 11.71
CA ASN A 34 -2.58 12.63 12.38
C ASN A 34 -1.16 13.05 11.97
N ALA A 35 -0.31 12.09 11.60
CA ALA A 35 1.08 12.33 11.19
C ALA A 35 1.26 12.58 9.69
N VAL A 36 0.19 12.39 8.88
CA VAL A 36 0.21 12.56 7.42
C VAL A 36 0.02 14.04 7.06
N THR A 37 1.07 14.65 6.54
CA THR A 37 1.08 16.00 5.97
C THR A 37 1.11 15.96 4.45
N GLN A 38 0.73 17.05 3.79
CA GLN A 38 0.85 17.17 2.34
C GLN A 38 2.30 16.94 1.88
N GLU A 39 3.27 17.54 2.57
CA GLU A 39 4.68 17.40 2.25
C GLU A 39 5.15 15.93 2.30
N LYS A 40 4.85 15.21 3.40
CA LYS A 40 5.21 13.79 3.53
C LYS A 40 4.54 12.94 2.45
N PHE A 41 3.28 13.25 2.13
CA PHE A 41 2.56 12.58 1.06
C PHE A 41 3.25 12.77 -0.29
N GLU A 42 3.64 13.99 -0.65
CA GLU A 42 4.33 14.27 -1.91
C GLU A 42 5.67 13.54 -2.01
N VAL A 43 6.46 13.52 -0.92
CA VAL A 43 7.73 12.77 -0.87
C VAL A 43 7.50 11.27 -1.14
N GLN A 44 6.48 10.68 -0.50
CA GLN A 44 6.16 9.27 -0.73
C GLN A 44 5.60 9.03 -2.13
N ARG A 45 4.79 9.94 -2.66
CA ARG A 45 4.25 9.86 -4.02
C ARG A 45 5.38 9.83 -5.06
N GLU A 46 6.37 10.69 -4.94
CA GLU A 46 7.55 10.68 -5.83
C GLU A 46 8.41 9.42 -5.64
N THR A 47 8.52 8.90 -4.42
CA THR A 47 9.23 7.65 -4.16
C THR A 47 8.55 6.47 -4.87
N VAL A 48 7.22 6.38 -4.85
CA VAL A 48 6.46 5.34 -5.55
C VAL A 48 6.59 5.47 -7.07
N LYS A 49 6.58 6.70 -7.61
CA LYS A 49 6.84 6.92 -9.04
C LYS A 49 8.22 6.42 -9.47
N ASN A 50 9.24 6.71 -8.66
CA ASN A 50 10.60 6.22 -8.91
C ASN A 50 10.69 4.70 -8.80
N GLU A 51 10.01 4.10 -7.82
CA GLU A 51 9.94 2.63 -7.69
C GLU A 51 9.30 1.99 -8.94
N ARG A 52 8.18 2.55 -9.44
CA ARG A 52 7.56 2.09 -10.69
C ARG A 52 8.55 2.18 -11.85
N GLY A 53 9.23 3.33 -11.98
CA GLY A 53 10.23 3.54 -13.02
C GLY A 53 11.31 2.44 -13.01
N GLN A 54 11.80 2.08 -11.83
CA GLN A 54 12.85 1.07 -11.66
C GLN A 54 12.35 -0.38 -11.81
N ARG A 55 11.15 -0.71 -11.31
CA ARG A 55 10.65 -2.09 -11.21
C ARG A 55 9.78 -2.51 -12.39
N VAL A 56 9.14 -1.57 -13.07
CA VAL A 56 8.16 -1.85 -14.13
C VAL A 56 8.65 -1.31 -15.47
N ASP A 57 8.97 -0.02 -15.54
CA ASP A 57 9.24 0.65 -16.82
C ASP A 57 10.64 0.36 -17.37
N ASN A 58 11.64 0.25 -16.50
CA ASN A 58 13.04 0.02 -16.88
C ASN A 58 13.48 -1.45 -16.77
N GLN A 59 12.53 -2.38 -16.60
CA GLN A 59 12.81 -3.82 -16.55
C GLN A 59 12.33 -4.50 -17.84
N PRO A 60 13.15 -5.37 -18.47
CA PRO A 60 12.67 -6.26 -19.53
C PRO A 60 11.43 -7.02 -19.05
N TYR A 61 10.36 -6.99 -19.85
CA TYR A 61 9.06 -7.59 -19.53
C TYR A 61 8.37 -7.07 -18.26
N GLY A 62 8.82 -5.96 -17.65
CA GLY A 62 8.23 -5.43 -16.41
C GLY A 62 6.75 -5.05 -16.55
N ARG A 63 6.32 -4.68 -17.77
CA ARG A 63 4.91 -4.36 -18.11
C ARG A 63 4.04 -5.56 -18.48
N LEU A 64 4.60 -6.77 -18.52
CA LEU A 64 3.83 -7.96 -18.93
C LEU A 64 2.60 -8.17 -18.04
N GLY A 65 2.75 -8.03 -16.72
CA GLY A 65 1.62 -8.17 -15.78
C GLY A 65 0.51 -7.16 -16.02
N GLU A 66 0.87 -5.90 -16.29
CA GLU A 66 -0.09 -4.84 -16.61
C GLU A 66 -0.89 -5.15 -17.89
N LEU A 67 -0.22 -5.63 -18.94
CA LEU A 67 -0.88 -6.00 -20.20
C LEU A 67 -1.77 -7.24 -20.05
N VAL A 68 -1.32 -8.24 -19.29
CA VAL A 68 -2.08 -9.47 -19.05
C VAL A 68 -3.34 -9.17 -18.25
N ASP A 69 -3.23 -8.42 -17.16
CA ASP A 69 -4.37 -8.07 -16.31
C ASP A 69 -5.40 -7.23 -17.06
N ALA A 70 -4.95 -6.23 -17.83
CA ALA A 70 -5.82 -5.40 -18.65
C ALA A 70 -6.51 -6.19 -19.78
N ALA A 71 -5.90 -7.27 -20.27
CA ALA A 71 -6.50 -8.14 -21.28
C ALA A 71 -7.46 -9.17 -20.68
N LEU A 72 -7.23 -9.59 -19.43
CA LEU A 72 -8.00 -10.65 -18.78
C LEU A 72 -9.29 -10.13 -18.14
N TYR A 73 -9.24 -8.93 -17.57
CA TYR A 73 -10.37 -8.33 -16.86
C TYR A 73 -11.02 -7.19 -17.65
N PRO A 74 -12.35 -7.01 -17.54
CA PRO A 74 -13.02 -5.86 -18.13
C PRO A 74 -12.44 -4.54 -17.62
N GLU A 75 -12.48 -3.50 -18.46
CA GLU A 75 -12.11 -2.15 -18.07
C GLU A 75 -12.89 -1.72 -16.82
N GLY A 76 -12.17 -1.22 -15.81
CA GLY A 76 -12.73 -0.79 -14.53
C GLY A 76 -12.86 -1.89 -13.48
N HIS A 77 -12.57 -3.14 -13.80
CA HIS A 77 -12.51 -4.21 -12.80
C HIS A 77 -11.31 -4.00 -11.85
N PRO A 78 -11.42 -4.18 -10.52
CA PRO A 78 -10.31 -3.93 -9.58
C PRO A 78 -9.00 -4.69 -9.84
N TYR A 79 -9.08 -5.78 -10.61
CA TYR A 79 -7.92 -6.59 -11.03
C TYR A 79 -7.44 -6.29 -12.45
N SER A 80 -8.02 -5.30 -13.15
CA SER A 80 -7.56 -4.91 -14.49
C SER A 80 -6.32 -4.01 -14.45
N TRP A 81 -5.78 -3.72 -13.25
CA TRP A 81 -4.55 -2.98 -13.06
C TRP A 81 -3.71 -3.57 -11.92
N GLN A 82 -2.40 -3.35 -12.02
CA GLN A 82 -1.44 -3.81 -11.03
C GLN A 82 -1.51 -2.96 -9.75
N THR A 83 -1.10 -3.54 -8.61
CA THR A 83 -1.15 -2.89 -7.28
C THR A 83 -0.41 -1.54 -7.22
N ILE A 84 0.64 -1.36 -8.04
CA ILE A 84 1.41 -0.11 -8.13
C ILE A 84 0.66 1.03 -8.86
N GLY A 85 -0.48 0.73 -9.51
CA GLY A 85 -1.32 1.69 -10.24
C GLY A 85 -0.74 2.07 -11.60
N TYR A 86 -1.18 3.20 -12.17
CA TYR A 86 -0.58 3.85 -13.35
C TYR A 86 0.05 5.19 -12.99
N ILE A 87 0.98 5.70 -13.81
CA ILE A 87 1.65 6.98 -13.53
C ILE A 87 0.66 8.15 -13.53
N GLU A 88 -0.35 8.09 -14.39
CA GLU A 88 -1.43 9.08 -14.50
C GLU A 88 -2.25 9.13 -13.21
N ASP A 89 -2.55 7.96 -12.62
CA ASP A 89 -3.26 7.87 -11.35
C ASP A 89 -2.41 8.38 -10.19
N LEU A 90 -1.11 8.05 -10.18
CA LEU A 90 -0.15 8.58 -9.21
C LEU A 90 0.00 10.10 -9.32
N ASN A 91 -0.22 10.69 -10.50
CA ASN A 91 -0.23 12.15 -10.65
C ASN A 91 -1.54 12.78 -10.19
N ARG A 92 -2.67 12.08 -10.36
CA ARG A 92 -4.02 12.56 -10.00
C ARG A 92 -4.30 12.47 -8.50
N VAL A 93 -3.81 11.43 -7.84
CA VAL A 93 -4.09 11.17 -6.41
C VAL A 93 -3.53 12.26 -5.51
N ASN A 94 -4.29 12.64 -4.49
CA ASN A 94 -3.92 13.64 -3.49
C ASN A 94 -4.00 13.07 -2.04
N VAL A 95 -3.58 13.85 -1.06
CA VAL A 95 -3.53 13.41 0.35
C VAL A 95 -4.90 13.01 0.91
N ASN A 96 -5.99 13.60 0.43
CA ASN A 96 -7.33 13.27 0.90
C ASN A 96 -7.79 11.91 0.38
N ASP A 97 -7.37 11.51 -0.83
CA ASP A 97 -7.63 10.17 -1.36
C ASP A 97 -6.95 9.11 -0.49
N LEU A 98 -5.70 9.36 -0.06
CA LEU A 98 -4.99 8.50 0.89
C LEU A 98 -5.73 8.41 2.22
N LYS A 99 -6.18 9.54 2.77
CA LYS A 99 -6.93 9.57 4.03
C LYS A 99 -8.24 8.80 3.92
N ALA A 100 -8.97 8.99 2.83
CA ALA A 100 -10.22 8.27 2.57
C ALA A 100 -9.98 6.76 2.42
N PHE A 101 -8.91 6.35 1.72
CA PHE A 101 -8.53 4.95 1.58
C PHE A 101 -8.22 4.32 2.94
N PHE A 102 -7.42 5.00 3.77
CA PHE A 102 -7.08 4.51 5.11
C PHE A 102 -8.33 4.36 5.98
N LEU A 103 -9.19 5.39 6.05
CA LEU A 103 -10.42 5.35 6.84
C LEU A 103 -11.37 4.23 6.39
N ARG A 104 -11.38 3.91 5.10
CA ARG A 104 -12.24 2.85 4.54
C ARG A 104 -11.73 1.45 4.85
N TRP A 105 -10.42 1.21 4.78
CA TRP A 105 -9.86 -0.13 4.75
C TRP A 105 -9.05 -0.53 5.99
N TYR A 106 -8.54 0.43 6.77
CA TYR A 106 -7.67 0.19 7.93
C TYR A 106 -8.43 0.23 9.27
N GLY A 107 -9.75 -0.01 9.23
CA GLY A 107 -10.57 -0.19 10.43
C GLY A 107 -10.36 -1.56 11.08
N PRO A 108 -10.58 -1.69 12.41
CA PRO A 108 -10.37 -2.95 13.14
C PRO A 108 -11.30 -4.09 12.68
N ASN A 109 -12.45 -3.76 12.11
CA ASN A 109 -13.39 -4.72 11.50
C ASN A 109 -12.87 -5.36 10.20
N ASN A 110 -11.80 -4.83 9.61
CA ASN A 110 -11.17 -5.33 8.39
C ASN A 110 -9.71 -5.76 8.62
N ALA A 111 -9.33 -6.06 9.86
CA ALA A 111 -7.98 -6.43 10.24
C ALA A 111 -7.91 -7.84 10.86
N THR A 112 -6.77 -8.50 10.71
CA THR A 112 -6.48 -9.79 11.36
C THR A 112 -5.09 -9.73 11.95
N LEU A 113 -4.96 -10.08 13.24
CA LEU A 113 -3.69 -10.17 13.96
C LEU A 113 -3.33 -11.64 14.18
N THR A 114 -2.13 -12.02 13.77
CA THR A 114 -1.57 -13.36 13.99
C THR A 114 -0.28 -13.22 14.80
N ILE A 115 -0.18 -13.97 15.91
CA ILE A 115 1.02 -14.04 16.74
C ILE A 115 1.46 -15.51 16.76
N GLY A 116 2.74 -15.75 16.44
CA GLY A 116 3.34 -17.09 16.48
C GLY A 116 4.70 -17.04 17.16
N GLY A 117 4.97 -18.03 18.02
CA GLY A 117 6.18 -18.15 18.82
C GLY A 117 6.12 -19.35 19.75
#